data_AF-A0A964KLJ4-F1
#
_entry.id   AF-A0A964KLJ4-F1
#
_cell.length_a   1.000
_cell.length_b   1.000
_cell.length_c   1.000
_cell.angle_alpha   90.00
_cell.angle_beta   90.00
_cell.angle_gamma   90.00
#
_symmetry.space_group_name_H-M   'P 1'
#
loop_
_entity.id
_entity.type
_entity.pdbx_description
1 polymer ?
#
loop_
_entity_poly.entity_id
_entity_poly.type
_entity_poly.pdbx_seq_one_letter_code
_entity_poly.pdbx_strand_id
1 'polypeptide(L)'
;MSKLLDVVDMLRNHYRFRGYIHLKVMPGTSSQYVEDAYRLGTHLSINMETPTEEHMRRVNTMKDFNTHILEPMGAIHRLTQDDGTGASGQVTQMVVGAADESDWDIYQRMTQLYGQWGFKRIYYQPFRPARYTPLEEHPATPMLRAHRLYQLDWLSRIYGYTEEELRPTFGLSGDLSLEMDPKLVVAVEGGQDSQVDLNTADYRHLLRVPGIGPVAAKRIVAQRQHHAVDTWHDLQAMGVVVKRAKAFVAFPGHHPERPQQLKLEMFQQHGQAKSMPAATGAG
;
A
#
# COMPACT_ATOMS: atom_id res chain seq x y z
N MET A 1 -4.36 -13.21 -26.86
CA MET A 1 -3.36 -13.79 -25.94
C MET A 1 -2.33 -14.63 -26.69
N SER A 2 -2.74 -15.53 -27.59
CA SER A 2 -1.84 -16.41 -28.38
C SER A 2 -0.58 -15.72 -28.92
N LYS A 3 -0.72 -14.66 -29.73
CA LYS A 3 0.44 -13.94 -30.30
C LYS A 3 1.44 -13.43 -29.27
N LEU A 4 0.96 -13.03 -28.08
CA LEU A 4 1.82 -12.57 -27.00
C LEU A 4 2.56 -13.73 -26.34
N LEU A 5 1.89 -14.88 -26.16
CA LEU A 5 2.52 -16.10 -25.67
C LEU A 5 3.54 -16.64 -26.66
N ASP A 6 3.27 -16.61 -27.96
CA ASP A 6 4.21 -17.02 -29.01
C ASP A 6 5.53 -16.24 -28.92
N VAL A 7 5.43 -14.91 -28.72
CA VAL A 7 6.61 -14.06 -28.53
C VAL A 7 7.39 -14.44 -27.28
N VAL A 8 6.71 -14.72 -26.17
CA VAL A 8 7.39 -15.12 -24.93
C VAL A 8 7.99 -16.50 -25.04
N ASP A 9 7.33 -17.43 -25.71
CA ASP A 9 7.85 -18.77 -25.99
C ASP A 9 9.14 -18.68 -26.81
N MET A 10 9.15 -17.87 -27.87
CA MET A 10 10.37 -17.59 -28.62
C MET A 10 11.48 -17.01 -27.73
N LEU A 11 11.17 -16.05 -26.86
CA LEU A 11 12.15 -15.49 -25.92
C LEU A 11 12.74 -16.56 -24.99
N ARG A 12 11.90 -17.43 -24.42
CA ARG A 12 12.33 -18.47 -23.47
C ARG A 12 13.08 -19.61 -24.15
N ASN A 13 12.52 -20.14 -25.23
CA ASN A 13 12.93 -21.41 -25.81
C ASN A 13 13.89 -21.25 -26.98
N HIS A 14 13.72 -20.22 -27.81
CA HIS A 14 14.62 -19.97 -28.94
C HIS A 14 15.79 -19.06 -28.54
N TYR A 15 15.50 -17.87 -27.99
CA TYR A 15 16.54 -16.89 -27.61
C TYR A 15 17.15 -17.13 -26.23
N ARG A 16 16.64 -18.14 -25.48
CA ARG A 16 17.15 -18.52 -24.15
C ARG A 16 17.20 -17.35 -23.15
N PHE A 17 16.29 -16.40 -23.28
CA PHE A 17 16.18 -15.28 -22.34
C PHE A 17 15.71 -15.79 -20.98
N ARG A 18 16.60 -15.74 -19.99
CA ARG A 18 16.34 -16.13 -18.59
C ARG A 18 15.99 -14.95 -17.68
N GLY A 19 15.89 -13.75 -18.25
CA GLY A 19 15.56 -12.54 -17.50
C GLY A 19 14.08 -12.46 -17.10
N TYR A 20 13.74 -11.33 -16.49
CA TYR A 20 12.40 -11.05 -15.98
C TYR A 20 11.40 -10.78 -17.12
N ILE A 21 10.27 -11.49 -17.11
CA ILE A 21 9.12 -11.25 -18.00
C ILE A 21 7.85 -11.11 -17.15
N HIS A 22 7.21 -9.94 -17.22
CA HIS A 22 5.89 -9.72 -16.60
C HIS A 22 4.81 -9.80 -17.68
N LEU A 23 3.88 -10.75 -17.54
CA LEU A 23 2.77 -10.91 -18.49
C LEU A 23 1.47 -10.38 -17.91
N LYS A 24 0.82 -9.51 -18.68
CA LYS A 24 -0.53 -9.04 -18.39
C LYS A 24 -1.53 -10.01 -19.04
N VAL A 25 -2.20 -10.79 -18.21
CA VAL A 25 -3.29 -11.68 -18.60
C VAL A 25 -4.56 -10.84 -18.73
N MET A 26 -5.21 -10.95 -19.89
CA MET A 26 -6.43 -10.21 -20.16
C MET A 26 -7.60 -10.85 -19.41
N PRO A 27 -8.52 -10.07 -18.83
CA PRO A 27 -9.74 -10.60 -18.25
C PRO A 27 -10.53 -11.46 -19.25
N GLY A 28 -11.09 -12.58 -18.80
CA GLY A 28 -11.83 -13.53 -19.65
C GLY A 28 -10.95 -14.41 -20.54
N THR A 29 -9.63 -14.42 -20.32
CA THR A 29 -8.71 -15.35 -21.00
C THR A 29 -9.01 -16.79 -20.55
N SER A 30 -8.99 -17.74 -21.50
CA SER A 30 -9.22 -19.16 -21.20
C SER A 30 -8.14 -19.76 -20.30
N SER A 31 -8.49 -20.78 -19.53
CA SER A 31 -7.59 -21.44 -18.57
C SER A 31 -6.29 -21.94 -19.21
N GLN A 32 -6.36 -22.47 -20.44
CA GLN A 32 -5.16 -22.90 -21.18
C GLN A 32 -4.15 -21.77 -21.37
N TYR A 33 -4.61 -20.59 -21.77
CA TYR A 33 -3.72 -19.44 -21.93
C TYR A 33 -3.22 -18.88 -20.59
N VAL A 34 -3.98 -19.06 -19.50
CA VAL A 34 -3.52 -18.71 -18.15
C VAL A 34 -2.39 -19.65 -17.72
N GLU A 35 -2.52 -20.95 -17.96
CA GLU A 35 -1.49 -21.95 -17.69
C GLU A 35 -0.22 -21.70 -18.51
N ASP A 36 -0.36 -21.43 -19.81
CA ASP A 36 0.78 -21.11 -20.67
C ASP A 36 1.48 -19.82 -20.23
N ALA A 37 0.70 -18.79 -19.86
CA ALA A 37 1.26 -17.57 -19.29
C ALA A 37 2.03 -17.86 -17.99
N TYR A 38 1.48 -18.71 -17.12
CA TYR A 38 2.14 -19.12 -15.88
C TYR A 38 3.46 -19.84 -16.14
N ARG A 39 3.53 -20.76 -17.11
CA ARG A 39 4.76 -21.48 -17.43
C ARG A 39 5.84 -20.57 -18.03
N LEU A 40 5.45 -19.60 -18.84
CA LEU A 40 6.38 -18.78 -19.62
C LEU A 40 6.82 -17.50 -18.87
N GLY A 41 5.93 -16.92 -18.07
CA GLY A 41 6.13 -15.67 -17.35
C GLY A 41 6.96 -15.81 -16.06
N THR A 42 7.59 -14.71 -15.65
CA THR A 42 8.18 -14.60 -14.31
C THR A 42 7.14 -14.12 -13.29
N HIS A 43 6.30 -13.17 -13.69
CA HIS A 43 5.16 -12.68 -12.91
C HIS A 43 3.96 -12.50 -13.82
N LEU A 44 2.77 -12.63 -13.26
CA LEU A 44 1.52 -12.39 -13.96
C LEU A 44 0.78 -11.19 -13.36
N SER A 45 0.01 -10.50 -14.20
CA SER A 45 -0.99 -9.55 -13.72
C SER A 45 -2.32 -9.71 -14.41
N ILE A 46 -3.38 -9.51 -13.64
CA ILE A 46 -4.73 -9.31 -14.14
C ILE A 46 -5.22 -8.03 -13.48
N ASN A 47 -5.72 -7.08 -14.26
CA ASN A 47 -6.28 -5.87 -13.67
C ASN A 47 -7.64 -6.18 -13.03
N MET A 48 -7.74 -5.93 -11.72
CA MET A 48 -8.98 -6.06 -10.96
C MET A 48 -9.93 -4.88 -11.20
N GLU A 49 -9.37 -3.67 -11.33
CA GLU A 49 -10.06 -2.38 -11.47
C GLU A 49 -10.83 -1.95 -10.21
N THR A 50 -11.73 -2.77 -9.65
CA THR A 50 -12.59 -2.40 -8.50
C THR A 50 -12.53 -3.43 -7.36
N PRO A 51 -12.85 -3.06 -6.10
CA PRO A 51 -12.75 -3.99 -4.98
C PRO A 51 -13.85 -5.05 -4.93
N THR A 52 -15.02 -4.81 -5.55
CA THR A 52 -16.15 -5.76 -5.55
C THR A 52 -16.85 -5.81 -6.90
N GLU A 53 -17.66 -6.85 -7.10
CA GLU A 53 -18.54 -6.98 -8.26
C GLU A 53 -19.57 -5.85 -8.34
N GLU A 54 -20.13 -5.42 -7.20
CA GLU A 54 -21.06 -4.29 -7.16
C GLU A 54 -20.41 -3.02 -7.71
N HIS A 55 -19.19 -2.71 -7.26
CA HIS A 55 -18.42 -1.59 -7.79
C HIS A 55 -18.08 -1.76 -9.29
N MET A 56 -17.76 -2.99 -9.72
CA MET A 56 -17.49 -3.25 -11.15
C MET A 56 -18.71 -2.90 -12.01
N ARG A 57 -19.92 -3.31 -11.61
CA ARG A 57 -21.16 -3.04 -12.38
C ARG A 57 -21.44 -1.55 -12.57
N ARG A 58 -20.94 -0.68 -11.69
CA ARG A 58 -21.08 0.79 -11.81
C ARG A 58 -20.19 1.37 -12.91
N VAL A 59 -19.04 0.76 -13.19
CA VAL A 59 -18.03 1.29 -14.12
C VAL A 59 -17.90 0.49 -15.41
N ASN A 60 -18.29 -0.78 -15.40
CA ASN A 60 -18.17 -1.68 -16.54
C ASN A 60 -19.19 -2.84 -16.44
N THR A 61 -20.11 -2.90 -17.40
CA THR A 61 -21.11 -3.98 -17.49
C THR A 61 -20.71 -5.13 -18.41
N MET A 62 -19.64 -4.97 -19.20
CA MET A 62 -19.15 -5.98 -20.15
C MET A 62 -18.21 -6.99 -19.49
N LYS A 63 -17.60 -6.61 -18.36
CA LYS A 63 -16.62 -7.42 -17.65
C LYS A 63 -17.28 -8.10 -16.45
N ASP A 64 -17.52 -9.41 -16.56
CA ASP A 64 -17.98 -10.19 -15.42
C ASP A 64 -16.87 -10.32 -14.37
N PHE A 65 -17.15 -9.87 -13.15
CA PHE A 65 -16.13 -9.80 -12.11
C PHE A 65 -15.64 -11.18 -11.67
N ASN A 66 -16.55 -12.17 -11.60
CA ASN A 66 -16.22 -13.48 -11.07
C ASN A 66 -15.46 -14.31 -12.13
N THR A 67 -16.06 -14.48 -13.30
CA THR A 67 -15.53 -15.32 -14.38
C THR A 67 -14.35 -14.69 -15.10
N HIS A 68 -14.38 -13.37 -15.37
CA HIS A 68 -13.30 -12.75 -16.13
C HIS A 68 -12.11 -12.32 -15.27
N ILE A 69 -12.25 -12.20 -13.94
CA ILE A 69 -11.18 -11.69 -13.05
C ILE A 69 -10.82 -12.69 -11.98
N LEU A 70 -11.77 -13.05 -11.11
CA LEU A 70 -11.50 -13.88 -9.94
C LEU A 70 -11.14 -15.31 -10.33
N GLU A 71 -11.84 -15.93 -11.28
CA GLU A 71 -11.51 -17.28 -11.74
C GLU A 71 -10.08 -17.40 -12.30
N PRO A 72 -9.61 -16.58 -13.26
CA PRO A 72 -8.24 -16.68 -13.76
C PRO A 72 -7.20 -16.32 -12.68
N MET A 73 -7.47 -15.36 -11.79
CA MET A 73 -6.60 -15.09 -10.64
C MET A 73 -6.50 -16.31 -9.69
N GLY A 74 -7.62 -17.00 -9.48
CA GLY A 74 -7.68 -18.21 -8.67
C GLY A 74 -6.94 -19.38 -9.32
N ALA A 75 -7.01 -19.50 -10.66
CA ALA A 75 -6.23 -20.48 -11.41
C ALA A 75 -4.72 -20.23 -11.26
N ILE A 76 -4.26 -18.98 -11.39
CA ILE A 76 -2.85 -18.61 -11.16
C ILE A 76 -2.44 -18.95 -9.72
N HIS A 77 -3.30 -18.65 -8.74
CA HIS A 77 -3.03 -18.97 -7.34
C HIS A 77 -2.83 -20.49 -7.15
N ARG A 78 -3.73 -21.34 -7.66
CA ARG A 78 -3.60 -22.80 -7.58
C ARG A 78 -2.32 -23.32 -8.23
N LEU A 79 -2.02 -22.88 -9.45
CA LEU A 79 -0.78 -23.27 -10.15
C LEU A 79 0.48 -22.91 -9.35
N THR A 80 0.47 -21.72 -8.72
CA THR A 80 1.58 -21.28 -7.87
C THR A 80 1.73 -22.14 -6.61
N GLN A 81 0.65 -22.68 -6.05
CA GLN A 81 0.69 -23.58 -4.89
C GLN A 81 1.09 -25.01 -5.26
N ASP A 82 0.60 -25.53 -6.39
CA ASP A 82 0.72 -26.94 -6.75
C ASP A 82 2.05 -27.29 -7.43
N ASP A 83 2.54 -26.42 -8.32
CA ASP A 83 3.70 -26.69 -9.18
C ASP A 83 4.92 -25.86 -8.78
N GLY A 84 4.74 -24.55 -8.59
CA GLY A 84 5.82 -23.64 -8.18
C GLY A 84 6.98 -23.48 -9.17
N THR A 85 6.90 -24.05 -10.38
CA THR A 85 7.98 -23.96 -11.39
C THR A 85 7.83 -22.81 -12.38
N GLY A 86 6.64 -22.21 -12.45
CA GLY A 86 6.30 -21.10 -13.33
C GLY A 86 6.43 -19.73 -12.67
N ALA A 87 5.48 -18.84 -12.97
CA ALA A 87 5.44 -17.50 -12.42
C ALA A 87 5.35 -17.52 -10.89
N SER A 88 6.17 -16.71 -10.21
CA SER A 88 6.28 -16.72 -8.73
C SER A 88 5.13 -16.04 -7.98
N GLY A 89 4.09 -15.63 -8.70
CA GLY A 89 2.90 -15.00 -8.15
C GLY A 89 2.28 -13.96 -9.08
N GLN A 90 1.29 -13.26 -8.54
CA GLN A 90 0.48 -12.30 -9.27
C GLN A 90 0.48 -10.91 -8.64
N VAL A 91 0.35 -9.91 -9.51
CA VAL A 91 0.12 -8.52 -9.15
C VAL A 91 -1.19 -8.03 -9.77
N THR A 92 -1.81 -7.01 -9.20
CA THR A 92 -3.05 -6.44 -9.75
C THR A 92 -3.04 -4.93 -9.65
N GLN A 93 -4.01 -4.31 -10.29
CA GLN A 93 -4.28 -2.89 -10.23
C GLN A 93 -5.75 -2.65 -9.89
N MET A 94 -6.00 -1.66 -9.04
CA MET A 94 -7.31 -1.06 -8.78
C MET A 94 -7.29 0.41 -9.19
N VAL A 95 -8.38 0.87 -9.80
CA VAL A 95 -8.63 2.27 -10.12
C VAL A 95 -9.42 2.87 -8.96
N VAL A 96 -8.80 3.79 -8.24
CA VAL A 96 -9.32 4.39 -7.01
C VAL A 96 -10.24 5.55 -7.35
N GLY A 97 -11.44 5.54 -6.79
CA GLY A 97 -12.47 6.56 -6.89
C GLY A 97 -13.21 6.58 -8.23
N ALA A 98 -13.25 5.46 -8.96
CA ALA A 98 -14.02 5.36 -10.20
C ALA A 98 -15.44 4.81 -9.98
N ALA A 99 -15.66 4.06 -8.90
CA ALA A 99 -16.87 3.27 -8.69
C ALA A 99 -17.62 3.66 -7.39
N ASP A 100 -17.32 4.83 -6.83
CA ASP A 100 -17.80 5.28 -5.51
C ASP A 100 -17.45 4.31 -4.37
N GLU A 101 -16.36 3.56 -4.50
CA GLU A 101 -15.87 2.68 -3.44
C GLU A 101 -15.19 3.48 -2.33
N SER A 102 -15.34 3.03 -1.08
CA SER A 102 -14.62 3.59 0.07
C SER A 102 -13.20 3.03 0.16
N ASP A 103 -12.31 3.73 0.88
CA ASP A 103 -10.97 3.17 1.16
C ASP A 103 -11.04 1.89 2.01
N TRP A 104 -12.09 1.71 2.81
CA TRP A 104 -12.36 0.49 3.56
C TRP A 104 -12.65 -0.70 2.64
N ASP A 105 -13.45 -0.52 1.59
CA ASP A 105 -13.72 -1.57 0.60
C ASP A 105 -12.43 -2.02 -0.10
N ILE A 106 -11.59 -1.04 -0.46
CA ILE A 106 -10.28 -1.29 -1.06
C ILE A 106 -9.37 -2.05 -0.07
N TYR A 107 -9.36 -1.66 1.21
CA TYR A 107 -8.58 -2.32 2.25
C TYR A 107 -9.04 -3.77 2.47
N GLN A 108 -10.34 -4.03 2.55
CA GLN A 108 -10.88 -5.38 2.69
C GLN A 108 -10.52 -6.27 1.49
N ARG A 109 -10.56 -5.72 0.28
CA ARG A 109 -10.06 -6.45 -0.90
C ARG A 109 -8.56 -6.71 -0.81
N MET A 110 -7.78 -5.70 -0.40
CA MET A 110 -6.34 -5.79 -0.24
C MET A 110 -5.94 -6.91 0.73
N THR A 111 -6.55 -6.98 1.92
CA THR A 111 -6.28 -8.03 2.91
C THR A 111 -6.59 -9.42 2.36
N GLN A 112 -7.70 -9.58 1.64
CA GLN A 112 -8.03 -10.84 0.98
C GLN A 112 -7.00 -11.24 -0.08
N LEU A 113 -6.63 -10.32 -0.98
CA LEU A 113 -5.69 -10.62 -2.06
C LEU A 113 -4.32 -11.04 -1.53
N TYR A 114 -3.82 -10.38 -0.48
CA TYR A 114 -2.56 -10.76 0.13
C TYR A 114 -2.66 -12.03 0.97
N GLY A 115 -3.67 -12.12 1.85
CA GLY A 115 -3.78 -13.21 2.83
C GLY A 115 -4.28 -14.52 2.25
N GLN A 116 -5.28 -14.47 1.37
CA GLN A 116 -5.92 -15.68 0.82
C GLN A 116 -5.39 -16.04 -0.58
N TRP A 117 -4.95 -15.05 -1.39
CA TRP A 117 -4.61 -15.28 -2.81
C TRP A 117 -3.11 -15.13 -3.10
N GLY A 118 -2.31 -14.77 -2.09
CA GLY A 118 -0.85 -14.72 -2.20
C GLY A 118 -0.32 -13.67 -3.18
N PHE A 119 -1.07 -12.59 -3.42
CA PHE A 119 -0.61 -11.49 -4.27
C PHE A 119 0.72 -10.92 -3.78
N LYS A 120 1.56 -10.48 -4.72
CA LYS A 120 2.86 -9.85 -4.39
C LYS A 120 2.75 -8.35 -4.24
N ARG A 121 1.83 -7.74 -5.00
CA ARG A 121 1.62 -6.29 -5.01
C ARG A 121 0.26 -5.91 -5.60
N ILE A 122 -0.30 -4.83 -5.06
CA ILE A 122 -1.45 -4.12 -5.61
C ILE A 122 -0.96 -2.72 -6.03
N TYR A 123 -1.39 -2.29 -7.21
CA TYR A 123 -1.18 -0.93 -7.71
C TYR A 123 -2.47 -0.14 -7.59
N TYR A 124 -2.38 1.05 -7.01
CA TYR A 124 -3.48 2.01 -6.89
C TYR A 124 -3.30 3.11 -7.92
N GLN A 125 -4.23 3.19 -8.88
CA GLN A 125 -4.26 4.25 -9.89
C GLN A 125 -5.44 5.18 -9.59
N PRO A 126 -5.23 6.49 -9.32
CA PRO A 126 -6.35 7.40 -9.11
C PRO A 126 -7.14 7.60 -10.41
N PHE A 127 -8.47 7.60 -10.30
CA PHE A 127 -9.35 7.79 -11.43
C PHE A 127 -9.18 9.18 -12.07
N ARG A 128 -9.19 9.22 -13.39
CA ARG A 128 -9.15 10.44 -14.20
C ARG A 128 -10.28 10.36 -15.23
N PRO A 129 -11.21 11.32 -15.26
CA PRO A 129 -12.25 11.34 -16.28
C PRO A 129 -11.62 11.49 -17.67
N ALA A 130 -12.24 10.83 -18.64
CA ALA A 130 -11.85 10.88 -20.03
C ALA A 130 -13.06 11.25 -20.89
N ARG A 131 -12.82 12.10 -21.89
CA ARG A 131 -13.87 12.51 -22.83
C ARG A 131 -14.44 11.32 -23.58
N TYR A 132 -15.73 11.38 -23.88
CA TYR A 132 -16.47 10.35 -24.61
C TYR A 132 -16.52 9.00 -23.87
N THR A 133 -16.52 9.04 -22.54
CA THR A 133 -16.72 7.86 -21.70
C THR A 133 -17.91 8.05 -20.76
N PRO A 134 -18.55 6.96 -20.29
CA PRO A 134 -19.66 7.07 -19.34
C PRO A 134 -19.30 7.80 -18.03
N LEU A 135 -18.00 7.89 -17.70
CA LEU A 135 -17.48 8.55 -16.49
C LEU A 135 -16.83 9.91 -16.80
N GLU A 136 -17.15 10.54 -17.92
CA GLU A 136 -16.59 11.86 -18.29
C GLU A 136 -16.87 12.95 -17.24
N GLU A 137 -18.07 12.95 -16.66
CA GLU A 137 -18.48 13.91 -15.64
C GLU A 137 -18.11 13.47 -14.20
N HIS A 138 -17.52 12.28 -14.04
CA HIS A 138 -17.13 11.79 -12.73
C HIS A 138 -15.93 12.56 -12.19
N PRO A 139 -15.92 13.00 -10.92
CA PRO A 139 -14.83 13.77 -10.36
C PRO A 139 -13.50 12.99 -10.41
N ALA A 140 -12.42 13.70 -10.73
CA ALA A 140 -11.07 13.15 -10.68
C ALA A 140 -10.66 12.85 -9.23
N THR A 141 -10.05 11.70 -8.99
CA THR A 141 -9.62 11.32 -7.64
C THR A 141 -8.33 12.03 -7.23
N PRO A 142 -8.24 12.66 -6.05
CA PRO A 142 -7.00 13.27 -5.58
C PRO A 142 -5.83 12.26 -5.59
N MET A 143 -4.68 12.65 -6.14
CA MET A 143 -3.47 11.80 -6.13
C MET A 143 -3.11 11.32 -4.72
N LEU A 144 -3.38 12.17 -3.73
CA LEU A 144 -3.11 11.89 -2.33
C LEU A 144 -3.92 10.70 -1.80
N ARG A 145 -5.15 10.47 -2.28
CA ARG A 145 -5.97 9.31 -1.88
C ARG A 145 -5.27 7.99 -2.26
N ALA A 146 -4.80 7.87 -3.50
CA ALA A 146 -4.01 6.71 -3.93
C ALA A 146 -2.71 6.56 -3.13
N HIS A 147 -2.06 7.68 -2.78
CA HIS A 147 -0.89 7.65 -1.90
C HIS A 147 -1.22 7.13 -0.49
N ARG A 148 -2.36 7.54 0.10
CA ARG A 148 -2.83 7.03 1.40
C ARG A 148 -3.05 5.52 1.39
N LEU A 149 -3.62 4.98 0.31
CA LEU A 149 -3.76 3.54 0.14
C LEU A 149 -2.42 2.81 0.06
N TYR A 150 -1.41 3.36 -0.63
CA TYR A 150 -0.05 2.80 -0.58
C TYR A 150 0.57 2.84 0.81
N GLN A 151 0.32 3.91 1.59
CA GLN A 151 0.80 3.98 2.97
C GLN A 151 0.13 2.92 3.85
N LEU A 152 -1.19 2.77 3.71
CA LEU A 152 -1.99 1.77 4.43
C LEU A 152 -1.54 0.34 4.08
N ASP A 153 -1.39 0.01 2.80
CA ASP A 153 -0.86 -1.26 2.30
C ASP A 153 0.50 -1.58 2.95
N TRP A 154 1.38 -0.57 2.99
CA TRP A 154 2.71 -0.73 3.57
C TRP A 154 2.66 -0.92 5.10
N LEU A 155 1.76 -0.25 5.81
CA LEU A 155 1.55 -0.46 7.24
C LEU A 155 1.06 -1.89 7.52
N SER A 156 0.14 -2.41 6.71
CA SER A 156 -0.33 -3.79 6.84
C SER A 156 0.81 -4.78 6.54
N ARG A 157 1.42 -4.74 5.35
CA ARG A 157 2.36 -5.78 4.90
C ARG A 157 3.76 -5.72 5.50
N ILE A 158 4.31 -4.51 5.67
CA ILE A 158 5.72 -4.34 6.03
C ILE A 158 5.88 -4.02 7.52
N TYR A 159 4.96 -3.25 8.08
CA TYR A 159 4.98 -2.93 9.51
C TYR A 159 4.20 -3.94 10.35
N GLY A 160 3.30 -4.73 9.75
CA GLY A 160 2.56 -5.79 10.44
C GLY A 160 1.46 -5.26 11.33
N TYR A 161 0.87 -4.10 11.00
CA TYR A 161 -0.31 -3.60 11.71
C TYR A 161 -1.51 -4.52 11.45
N THR A 162 -2.27 -4.81 12.49
CA THR A 162 -3.53 -5.57 12.38
C THR A 162 -4.65 -4.67 11.88
N GLU A 163 -5.75 -5.28 11.43
CA GLU A 163 -6.95 -4.55 11.04
C GLU A 163 -7.54 -3.74 12.19
N GLU A 164 -7.54 -4.28 13.41
CA GLU A 164 -8.00 -3.59 14.62
C GLU A 164 -7.19 -2.30 14.86
N GLU A 165 -5.86 -2.38 14.69
CA GLU A 165 -4.98 -1.23 14.86
C GLU A 165 -5.14 -0.19 13.75
N LEU A 166 -5.50 -0.61 12.53
CA LEU A 166 -5.71 0.28 11.38
C LEU A 166 -7.13 0.87 11.34
N ARG A 167 -8.09 0.28 12.05
CA ARG A 167 -9.50 0.72 12.04
C ARG A 167 -9.68 2.22 12.33
N PRO A 168 -8.96 2.85 13.27
CA PRO A 168 -9.08 4.29 13.55
C PRO A 168 -8.63 5.19 12.40
N THR A 169 -7.89 4.67 11.41
CA THR A 169 -7.45 5.47 10.25
C THR A 169 -8.58 5.79 9.27
N PHE A 170 -9.68 5.06 9.35
CA PHE A 170 -10.85 5.25 8.51
C PHE A 170 -11.88 6.13 9.22
N GLY A 171 -12.34 7.17 8.52
CA GLY A 171 -13.44 8.00 8.98
C GLY A 171 -14.79 7.28 8.93
N LEU A 172 -15.86 7.99 9.29
CA LEU A 172 -17.23 7.46 9.27
C LEU A 172 -17.69 7.02 7.87
N SER A 173 -17.17 7.66 6.80
CA SER A 173 -17.45 7.26 5.41
C SER A 173 -16.68 6.03 4.95
N GLY A 174 -15.76 5.51 5.77
CA GLY A 174 -14.84 4.45 5.36
C GLY A 174 -13.61 4.95 4.60
N ASP A 175 -13.41 6.26 4.46
CA ASP A 175 -12.25 6.82 3.76
C ASP A 175 -11.11 7.21 4.69
N LEU A 176 -9.88 7.16 4.16
CA LEU A 176 -8.69 7.63 4.85
C LEU A 176 -8.64 9.16 4.82
N SER A 177 -8.07 9.74 5.87
CA SER A 177 -7.81 11.18 5.89
C SER A 177 -6.80 11.59 4.80
N LEU A 178 -7.17 12.58 3.98
CA LEU A 178 -6.23 13.20 3.05
C LEU A 178 -5.22 14.09 3.78
N GLU A 179 -5.61 14.68 4.90
CA GLU A 179 -4.75 15.57 5.68
C GLU A 179 -3.73 14.76 6.51
N MET A 180 -4.21 13.71 7.16
CA MET A 180 -3.45 12.96 8.16
C MET A 180 -2.79 11.71 7.60
N ASP A 181 -1.54 11.47 8.02
CA ASP A 181 -0.83 10.23 7.71
C ASP A 181 -1.41 9.06 8.50
N PRO A 182 -1.77 7.92 7.88
CA PRO A 182 -2.39 6.81 8.59
C PRO A 182 -1.54 6.30 9.75
N LYS A 183 -0.21 6.30 9.62
CA LYS A 183 0.69 5.87 10.71
C LYS A 183 0.63 6.83 11.90
N LEU A 184 0.49 8.12 11.62
CA LEU A 184 0.32 9.13 12.67
C LEU A 184 -1.02 8.97 13.37
N VAL A 185 -2.10 8.73 12.62
CA VAL A 185 -3.42 8.47 13.20
C VAL A 185 -3.36 7.30 14.17
N VAL A 186 -2.83 6.14 13.74
CA VAL A 186 -2.72 4.98 14.65
C VAL A 186 -1.82 5.27 15.84
N ALA A 187 -0.71 5.99 15.66
CA ALA A 187 0.20 6.29 16.77
C ALA A 187 -0.40 7.25 17.81
N VAL A 188 -1.37 8.09 17.42
CA VAL A 188 -2.10 8.99 18.33
C VAL A 188 -3.25 8.24 19.02
N GLU A 189 -3.97 7.40 18.29
CA GLU A 189 -5.12 6.63 18.81
C GLU A 189 -4.70 5.42 19.67
N GLY A 190 -3.59 4.75 19.34
CA GLY A 190 -3.18 3.45 19.89
C GLY A 190 -2.59 3.44 21.31
N GLY A 191 -2.70 4.53 22.08
CA GLY A 191 -2.25 4.56 23.48
C GLY A 191 -1.42 5.79 23.81
N GLN A 192 -1.89 6.53 24.82
CA GLN A 192 -1.64 7.96 24.95
C GLN A 192 -0.31 8.31 25.64
N ASP A 193 0.26 7.44 26.49
CA ASP A 193 1.35 7.84 27.41
C ASP A 193 2.71 7.21 27.22
N SER A 194 2.84 6.12 26.45
CA SER A 194 4.14 5.47 26.32
C SER A 194 4.98 6.15 25.23
N GLN A 195 6.17 6.61 25.64
CA GLN A 195 7.26 6.92 24.73
C GLN A 195 8.04 5.64 24.45
N VAL A 196 8.51 5.51 23.22
CA VAL A 196 9.38 4.40 22.84
C VAL A 196 10.82 4.78 23.19
N ASP A 197 11.36 4.15 24.22
CA ASP A 197 12.79 4.27 24.55
C ASP A 197 13.63 3.61 23.45
N LEU A 198 14.42 4.42 22.76
CA LEU A 198 15.20 4.01 21.61
C LEU A 198 16.32 3.02 21.96
N ASN A 199 16.77 2.99 23.21
CA ASN A 199 17.85 2.12 23.65
C ASN A 199 17.36 0.75 24.13
N THR A 200 16.06 0.59 24.40
CA THR A 200 15.49 -0.67 24.92
C THR A 200 14.42 -1.28 24.01
N ALA A 201 13.63 -0.48 23.30
CA ALA A 201 12.50 -0.95 22.49
C ALA A 201 12.92 -1.92 21.39
N ASP A 202 12.17 -3.01 21.16
CA ASP A 202 12.48 -3.90 20.05
C ASP A 202 12.24 -3.25 18.67
N TYR A 203 12.69 -3.94 17.61
CA TYR A 203 12.51 -3.48 16.23
C TYR A 203 11.03 -3.18 15.87
N ARG A 204 10.07 -3.98 16.36
CA ARG A 204 8.64 -3.80 16.06
C ARG A 204 8.08 -2.56 16.75
N HIS A 205 8.48 -2.28 17.98
CA HIS A 205 8.11 -1.06 18.69
C HIS A 205 8.70 0.18 18.01
N LEU A 206 9.96 0.13 17.58
CA LEU A 206 10.59 1.22 16.80
C LEU A 206 9.85 1.48 15.49
N LEU A 207 9.40 0.42 14.80
CA LEU A 207 8.58 0.55 13.60
C LEU A 207 7.26 1.28 13.86
N ARG A 208 6.69 1.25 15.06
CA ARG A 208 5.42 1.93 15.35
C ARG A 208 5.57 3.45 15.47
N VAL A 209 6.79 3.94 15.71
CA VAL A 209 7.08 5.37 15.89
C VAL A 209 6.95 6.14 14.56
N PRO A 210 6.11 7.19 14.47
CA PRO A 210 6.07 8.06 13.30
C PRO A 210 7.44 8.68 13.00
N GLY A 211 7.85 8.66 11.72
CA GLY A 211 9.17 9.14 11.30
C GLY A 211 10.31 8.12 11.39
N ILE A 212 10.07 6.94 11.97
CA ILE A 212 11.00 5.80 11.92
C ILE A 212 10.49 4.77 10.91
N GLY A 213 11.30 4.49 9.87
CA GLY A 213 11.04 3.42 8.90
C GLY A 213 11.88 2.17 9.14
N PRO A 214 11.69 1.08 8.36
CA PRO A 214 12.42 -0.18 8.52
C PRO A 214 13.94 -0.05 8.53
N VAL A 215 14.49 0.78 7.64
CA VAL A 215 15.94 1.01 7.57
C VAL A 215 16.43 1.76 8.81
N ALA A 216 15.73 2.82 9.23
CA ALA A 216 16.07 3.59 10.42
C ALA A 216 15.96 2.75 11.70
N ALA A 217 14.89 1.95 11.84
CA ALA A 217 14.72 1.04 12.97
C ALA A 217 15.85 0.00 13.06
N LYS A 218 16.27 -0.60 11.93
CA LYS A 218 17.43 -1.51 11.90
C LYS A 218 18.73 -0.81 12.33
N ARG A 219 18.94 0.42 11.86
CA ARG A 219 20.13 1.22 12.23
C ARG A 219 20.14 1.55 13.72
N ILE A 220 19.00 1.93 14.30
CA ILE A 220 18.87 2.18 15.75
C ILE A 220 19.24 0.93 16.55
N VAL A 221 18.68 -0.23 16.18
CA VAL A 221 18.97 -1.50 16.86
C VAL A 221 20.46 -1.87 16.77
N ALA A 222 21.09 -1.63 15.62
CA ALA A 222 22.52 -1.89 15.45
C ALA A 222 23.39 -0.89 16.24
N GLN A 223 23.07 0.40 16.19
CA GLN A 223 23.83 1.46 16.85
C GLN A 223 23.92 1.24 18.36
N ARG A 224 22.77 0.99 19.01
CA ARG A 224 22.68 0.83 20.48
C ARG A 224 23.39 -0.39 21.05
N GLN A 225 23.87 -1.31 20.20
CA GLN A 225 24.75 -2.40 20.63
C GLN A 225 26.17 -1.91 20.94
N HIS A 226 26.57 -0.78 20.37
CA HIS A 226 27.91 -0.21 20.51
C HIS A 226 27.90 1.12 21.26
N HIS A 227 26.93 1.99 20.95
CA HIS A 227 26.80 3.32 21.54
C HIS A 227 25.33 3.65 21.77
N ALA A 228 24.99 4.15 22.96
CA ALA A 228 23.64 4.61 23.24
C ALA A 228 23.23 5.66 22.20
N VAL A 229 21.97 5.60 21.77
CA VAL A 229 21.35 6.64 20.95
C VAL A 229 20.89 7.73 21.90
N ASP A 230 21.57 8.86 21.94
CA ASP A 230 21.32 9.96 22.90
C ASP A 230 21.26 11.35 22.26
N THR A 231 21.41 11.46 20.92
CA THR A 231 21.27 12.74 20.22
C THR A 231 20.31 12.69 19.03
N TRP A 232 19.72 13.86 18.73
CA TRP A 232 18.94 14.05 17.51
C TRP A 232 19.78 13.95 16.24
N HIS A 233 21.07 14.29 16.32
CA HIS A 233 21.98 14.24 15.17
C HIS A 233 22.17 12.79 14.70
N ASP A 234 22.37 11.86 15.64
CA ASP A 234 22.49 10.43 15.33
C ASP A 234 21.21 9.90 14.69
N LEU A 235 20.05 10.30 15.21
CA LEU A 235 18.76 9.92 14.66
C LEU A 235 18.57 10.40 13.23
N GLN A 236 18.94 11.65 12.92
CA GLN A 236 18.91 12.17 11.56
C GLN A 236 19.88 11.42 10.64
N ALA A 237 21.10 11.14 11.10
CA ALA A 237 22.08 10.36 10.36
C ALA A 237 21.60 8.93 10.06
N MET A 238 20.82 8.33 10.97
CA MET A 238 20.17 7.04 10.77
C MET A 238 18.96 7.10 9.81
N GLY A 239 18.46 8.30 9.50
CA GLY A 239 17.33 8.52 8.58
C GLY A 239 15.97 8.71 9.27
N VAL A 240 15.96 9.03 10.56
CA VAL A 240 14.74 9.36 11.30
C VAL A 240 14.25 10.76 10.95
N VAL A 241 12.95 10.89 10.67
CA VAL A 241 12.30 12.19 10.49
C VAL A 241 11.96 12.77 11.87
N VAL A 242 12.91 13.48 12.47
CA VAL A 242 12.82 14.02 13.86
C VAL A 242 11.53 14.79 14.12
N LYS A 243 11.10 15.65 13.18
CA LYS A 243 9.86 16.42 13.31
C LYS A 243 8.63 15.55 13.54
N ARG A 244 8.64 14.30 13.07
CA ARG A 244 7.56 13.31 13.23
C ARG A 244 7.77 12.41 14.46
N ALA A 245 9.02 12.15 14.84
CA ALA A 245 9.35 11.22 15.92
C ALA A 245 9.39 11.89 17.32
N LYS A 246 9.64 13.20 17.39
CA LYS A 246 9.99 13.90 18.65
C LYS A 246 9.01 13.69 19.82
N ALA A 247 7.72 13.54 19.55
CA ALA A 247 6.68 13.34 20.57
C ALA A 247 6.49 11.88 21.01
N PHE A 248 7.15 10.94 20.32
CA PHE A 248 6.92 9.49 20.45
C PHE A 248 8.14 8.72 20.98
N VAL A 249 9.31 9.36 21.08
CA VAL A 249 10.56 8.69 21.46
C VAL A 249 11.12 9.26 22.75
N ALA A 250 11.85 8.41 23.46
CA ALA A 250 12.65 8.75 24.63
C ALA A 250 14.09 8.27 24.45
N PHE A 251 15.05 9.02 24.99
CA PHE A 251 16.47 8.65 25.07
C PHE A 251 17.18 9.58 26.09
N PRO A 252 18.43 9.30 26.51
CA PRO A 252 19.14 10.14 27.47
C PRO A 252 19.15 11.62 27.03
N GLY A 253 18.60 12.51 27.85
CA GLY A 253 18.48 13.94 27.54
C GLY A 253 17.24 14.34 26.73
N HIS A 254 16.39 13.40 26.32
CA HIS A 254 15.09 13.67 25.70
C HIS A 254 13.99 12.79 26.28
N HIS A 255 13.18 13.39 27.15
CA HIS A 255 11.97 12.80 27.72
C HIS A 255 10.86 13.86 27.65
N PRO A 256 10.01 13.86 26.61
CA PRO A 256 8.93 14.83 26.51
C PRO A 256 8.03 14.78 27.75
N GLU A 257 7.85 15.91 28.44
CA GLU A 257 7.06 15.96 29.68
C GLU A 257 5.55 15.78 29.43
N ARG A 258 5.07 16.15 28.23
CA ARG A 258 3.66 16.06 27.82
C ARG A 258 3.51 15.40 26.45
N PRO A 259 3.82 14.10 26.33
CA PRO A 259 3.77 13.41 25.04
C PRO A 259 2.39 13.49 24.39
N GLN A 260 1.32 13.39 25.18
CA GLN A 260 -0.06 13.51 24.69
C GLN A 260 -0.33 14.86 24.02
N GLN A 261 -0.01 15.96 24.69
CA GLN A 261 -0.25 17.30 24.18
C GLN A 261 0.55 17.52 22.89
N LEU A 262 1.82 17.11 22.85
CA LEU A 262 2.65 17.21 21.66
C LEU A 262 2.14 16.34 20.51
N LYS A 263 1.64 15.12 20.80
CA LYS A 263 0.99 14.26 19.82
C LYS A 263 -0.26 14.92 19.24
N LEU A 264 -1.10 15.54 20.08
CA LEU A 264 -2.32 16.24 19.65
C LEU A 264 -2.01 17.54 18.89
N GLU A 265 -1.00 18.31 19.32
CA GLU A 265 -0.54 19.49 18.58
C GLU A 265 0.02 19.08 17.21
N MET A 266 0.77 17.98 17.13
CA MET A 266 1.23 17.42 15.86
C MET A 266 0.06 16.93 15.01
N PHE A 267 -0.99 16.38 15.63
CA PHE A 267 -2.23 15.98 14.97
C PHE A 267 -2.93 17.20 14.34
N GLN A 268 -3.08 18.29 15.10
CA GLN A 268 -3.72 19.53 14.64
C GLN A 268 -2.89 20.30 13.61
N GLN A 269 -1.56 20.37 13.77
CA GLN A 269 -0.66 21.05 12.83
C GLN A 269 -0.57 20.35 11.48
N HIS A 270 -0.65 19.01 11.42
CA HIS A 270 -0.69 18.29 10.14
C HIS A 270 -2.01 18.52 9.38
N GLY A 271 -3.13 18.66 10.10
CA GLY A 271 -4.42 19.06 9.52
C GLY A 271 -4.39 20.47 8.93
N GLN A 272 -3.88 21.44 9.69
CA GLN A 272 -3.88 22.86 9.30
C GLN A 272 -2.82 23.24 8.26
N ALA A 273 -1.66 22.58 8.22
CA ALA A 273 -0.59 22.92 7.27
C ALA A 273 -0.95 22.67 5.79
N LYS A 274 -2.09 22.04 5.50
CA LYS A 274 -2.60 21.80 4.15
C LYS A 274 -3.92 22.51 3.82
N SER A 275 -4.54 23.20 4.78
CA SER A 275 -5.77 23.97 4.57
C SER A 275 -5.52 25.45 4.25
N MET A 276 -4.26 25.90 4.14
CA MET A 276 -3.98 27.21 3.57
C MET A 276 -4.37 27.20 2.08
N PRO A 277 -5.29 28.07 1.64
CA PRO A 277 -5.56 28.22 0.21
C PRO A 277 -4.26 28.65 -0.47
N ALA A 278 -4.00 28.11 -1.65
CA ALA A 278 -2.98 28.66 -2.54
C ALA A 278 -3.25 30.16 -2.63
N ALA A 279 -2.32 30.97 -2.11
CA ALA A 279 -2.43 32.41 -2.16
C ALA A 279 -2.71 32.79 -3.62
N THR A 280 -3.84 33.46 -3.81
CA THR A 280 -4.19 34.16 -5.03
C THR A 280 -3.01 35.01 -5.48
N GLY A 281 -2.27 34.51 -6.48
CA GLY A 281 -1.29 35.30 -7.21
C GLY A 281 -2.05 36.17 -8.19
N ALA A 282 -2.38 37.39 -7.75
CA ALA A 282 -2.63 38.50 -8.64
C ALA A 282 -1.30 38.85 -9.34
N GLY A 283 -1.37 39.02 -10.67
CA GLY A 283 -0.29 39.40 -11.56
C GLY A 283 -0.75 39.28 -13.00
#